data_AF-C4JJW4-F1
#
_entry.id   AF-C4JJW4-F1
#
_cell.length_a   1.000
_cell.length_b   1.000
_cell.length_c   1.000
_cell.angle_alpha   90.00
_cell.angle_beta   90.00
_cell.angle_gamma   90.00
#
_symmetry.space_group_name_H-M   'P 1'
#
loop_
_entity.id
_entity.type
_entity.pdbx_description
1 polymer ?
#
loop_
_entity_poly.entity_id
_entity_poly.type
_entity_poly.pdbx_seq_one_letter_code
_entity_poly.pdbx_strand_id
1 'polypeptide(L)'
;MQPNRIHERHLIFKPYRKPGFLRPRPGGSQDVQAPEVQRLNKLLNGGLYFVKAVGTVNATDFAAPATSNDDVAMGGTASERQRQNTYDASNQSWRIEFRDIPDAGTGSAVTSRLMSTSKIPYGELTPVMDAWGYDYVSEYVLEGDIFILDGTVIQLHRVLNFPAHEQPSRTPFSHLPPLEAMVPLDPSGGYILQASITVQDSGNPDLMKAASQRLLGLKEHLKSAVKLEPADRLSLDTRVK
;
A
#
# COMPACT_ATOMS: atom_id res chain seq x y z
N MET A 1 9.11 23.64 -0.33
CA MET A 1 8.52 22.39 -0.84
C MET A 1 7.00 22.55 -0.84
N GLN A 2 6.33 22.25 -1.94
CA GLN A 2 4.86 22.27 -1.97
C GLN A 2 4.34 20.88 -1.56
N PRO A 3 3.33 20.79 -0.69
CA PRO A 3 2.69 19.52 -0.34
C PRO A 3 1.92 18.97 -1.54
N ASN A 4 2.11 17.69 -1.83
CA ASN A 4 1.28 16.97 -2.78
C ASN A 4 0.24 16.16 -2.02
N ARG A 5 -1.02 16.59 -2.10
CA ARG A 5 -2.14 15.87 -1.47
C ARG A 5 -2.32 14.50 -2.13
N ILE A 6 -2.43 13.46 -1.32
CA ILE A 6 -2.62 12.08 -1.76
C ILE A 6 -3.78 11.41 -1.05
N HIS A 7 -4.53 10.61 -1.81
CA HIS A 7 -5.44 9.61 -1.28
C HIS A 7 -5.07 8.26 -1.90
N GLU A 8 -4.86 7.27 -1.06
CA GLU A 8 -4.52 5.92 -1.49
C GLU A 8 -5.49 4.93 -0.85
N ARG A 9 -6.04 4.02 -1.66
CA ARG A 9 -6.79 2.87 -1.17
C ARG A 9 -5.84 1.70 -1.00
N HIS A 10 -5.87 1.07 0.17
CA HIS A 10 -5.01 -0.06 0.51
C HIS A 10 -5.88 -1.28 0.76
N LEU A 11 -5.63 -2.36 0.02
CA LEU A 11 -6.24 -3.67 0.20
C LEU A 11 -5.21 -4.62 0.80
N ILE A 12 -5.58 -5.32 1.88
CA ILE A 12 -4.73 -6.29 2.56
C ILE A 12 -5.17 -7.71 2.20
N PHE A 13 -4.19 -8.53 1.83
CA PHE A 13 -4.40 -9.93 1.50
C PHE A 13 -3.53 -10.84 2.37
N LYS A 14 -4.13 -11.92 2.89
CA LYS A 14 -3.43 -12.99 3.61
C LYS A 14 -3.12 -14.15 2.67
N PRO A 15 -1.95 -14.78 2.78
CA PRO A 15 -1.68 -16.00 2.06
C PRO A 15 -2.54 -17.12 2.66
N TYR A 16 -3.08 -17.98 1.80
CA TYR A 16 -3.72 -19.21 2.22
C TYR A 16 -3.24 -20.38 1.36
N ARG A 17 -3.29 -21.58 1.91
CA ARG A 17 -2.97 -22.79 1.15
C ARG A 17 -4.23 -23.31 0.51
N LYS A 18 -4.36 -23.16 -0.81
CA LYS A 18 -5.37 -23.88 -1.59
C LYS A 18 -5.20 -25.40 -1.35
N PRO A 19 -6.21 -26.11 -0.81
CA PRO A 19 -6.14 -27.56 -0.64
C PRO A 19 -5.87 -28.22 -2.00
N GLY A 20 -4.84 -29.05 -2.10
CA GLY A 20 -4.46 -29.74 -3.34
C GLY A 20 -3.48 -28.99 -4.26
N PHE A 21 -3.09 -27.76 -3.94
CA PHE A 21 -2.07 -27.05 -4.71
C PHE A 21 -0.66 -27.51 -4.28
N LEU A 22 -0.09 -28.44 -5.04
CA LEU A 22 1.32 -28.85 -4.89
C LEU A 22 2.20 -27.68 -5.35
N ARG A 23 3.08 -27.19 -4.47
CA ARG A 23 4.08 -26.18 -4.84
C ARG A 23 4.86 -26.72 -6.04
N PRO A 24 4.92 -26.01 -7.19
CA PRO A 24 5.85 -26.41 -8.24
C PRO A 24 7.24 -26.40 -7.61
N ARG A 25 7.93 -27.54 -7.63
CA ARG A 25 9.33 -27.61 -7.24
C ARG A 25 10.07 -26.60 -8.11
N PRO A 26 10.79 -25.63 -7.54
CA PRO A 26 11.60 -24.73 -8.34
C PRO A 26 12.67 -25.58 -9.05
N GLY A 27 12.53 -25.75 -10.36
CA GLY A 27 13.49 -26.50 -11.17
C GLY A 27 14.65 -25.60 -11.59
N GLY A 28 15.89 -26.06 -11.35
CA GLY A 28 17.15 -25.84 -12.08
C GLY A 28 17.66 -24.43 -12.43
N SER A 29 16.84 -23.38 -12.37
CA SER A 29 17.14 -22.03 -12.87
C SER A 29 17.32 -20.97 -11.78
N GLN A 30 17.34 -21.39 -10.50
CA GLN A 30 17.55 -20.48 -9.38
C GLN A 30 18.94 -19.83 -9.39
N ASP A 31 19.98 -20.49 -9.89
CA ASP A 31 21.36 -19.97 -9.87
C ASP A 31 21.60 -18.73 -10.76
N VAL A 32 20.65 -18.36 -11.61
CA VAL A 32 20.79 -17.19 -12.52
C VAL A 32 20.17 -15.92 -11.92
N GLN A 33 19.34 -16.02 -10.90
CA GLN A 33 18.67 -14.85 -10.31
C GLN A 33 19.49 -14.21 -9.19
N ALA A 34 19.44 -12.88 -9.10
CA ALA A 34 20.06 -12.14 -8.00
C ALA A 34 19.56 -12.68 -6.64
N PRO A 35 20.43 -12.75 -5.60
CA PRO A 35 20.12 -13.38 -4.32
C PRO A 35 18.89 -12.75 -3.63
N GLU A 36 18.64 -11.46 -3.85
CA GLU A 36 17.46 -10.77 -3.35
C GLU A 36 16.15 -11.27 -3.98
N VAL A 37 16.17 -11.57 -5.29
CA VAL A 37 15.01 -12.11 -6.02
C VAL A 37 14.72 -13.54 -5.58
N GLN A 38 15.77 -14.34 -5.37
CA GLN A 38 15.63 -15.69 -4.80
C GLN A 38 15.03 -15.64 -3.39
N ARG A 39 15.50 -14.71 -2.54
CA ARG A 39 14.96 -14.48 -1.20
C ARG A 39 13.50 -14.05 -1.27
N LEU A 40 13.15 -13.08 -2.11
CA LEU A 40 11.78 -12.63 -2.30
C LEU A 40 10.86 -13.77 -2.73
N ASN A 41 11.27 -14.56 -3.74
CA ASN A 41 10.52 -15.74 -4.20
C ASN A 41 10.32 -16.75 -3.08
N LYS A 42 11.34 -16.99 -2.24
CA LYS A 42 11.22 -17.89 -1.09
C LYS A 42 10.23 -17.36 -0.04
N LEU A 43 10.22 -16.05 0.21
CA LEU A 43 9.33 -15.41 1.19
C LEU A 43 7.87 -15.41 0.71
N LEU A 44 7.62 -15.03 -0.55
CA LEU A 44 6.28 -15.01 -1.16
C LEU A 44 5.71 -16.43 -1.27
N ASN A 45 6.50 -17.40 -1.75
CA ASN A 45 6.09 -18.81 -1.81
C ASN A 45 6.02 -19.47 -0.44
N GLY A 46 6.58 -18.83 0.59
CA GLY A 46 6.51 -19.28 1.98
C GLY A 46 5.07 -19.31 2.49
N GLY A 47 4.21 -18.42 1.97
CA GLY A 47 2.83 -18.25 2.44
C GLY A 47 2.78 -17.68 3.87
N LEU A 48 3.74 -16.82 4.21
CA LEU A 48 3.95 -16.32 5.57
C LEU A 48 3.65 -14.84 5.74
N TYR A 49 3.50 -14.07 4.66
CA TYR A 49 3.44 -12.61 4.71
C TYR A 49 2.14 -12.09 4.12
N PHE A 50 1.55 -11.10 4.78
CA PHE A 50 0.50 -10.30 4.16
C PHE A 50 1.08 -9.50 3.00
N VAL A 51 0.31 -9.40 1.93
CA VAL A 51 0.61 -8.56 0.77
C VAL A 51 -0.41 -7.45 0.73
N LYS A 52 0.04 -6.24 0.40
CA LYS A 52 -0.86 -5.10 0.22
C LYS A 52 -0.90 -4.67 -1.23
N ALA A 53 -2.08 -4.27 -1.68
CA ALA A 53 -2.25 -3.59 -2.95
C ALA A 53 -2.69 -2.16 -2.70
N VAL A 54 -2.01 -1.24 -3.37
CA VAL A 54 -2.18 0.21 -3.22
C VAL A 54 -2.71 0.76 -4.52
N GLY A 55 -3.89 1.35 -4.49
CA GLY A 55 -4.48 2.07 -5.61
C GLY A 55 -4.52 3.55 -5.31
N THR A 56 -4.05 4.39 -6.24
CA THR A 56 -4.20 5.84 -6.13
C THR A 56 -5.65 6.23 -6.42
N VAL A 57 -6.20 7.14 -5.63
CA VAL A 57 -7.59 7.59 -5.72
C VAL A 57 -7.61 9.12 -5.68
N ASN A 58 -8.51 9.74 -6.44
CA ASN A 58 -8.72 11.19 -6.38
C ASN A 58 -9.84 11.55 -5.41
N ALA A 59 -9.80 12.78 -4.86
CA ALA A 59 -10.86 13.28 -3.98
C ALA A 59 -12.26 13.26 -4.66
N THR A 60 -12.29 13.36 -5.99
CA THR A 60 -13.53 13.33 -6.79
C THR A 60 -14.14 11.94 -6.94
N ASP A 61 -13.39 10.89 -6.59
CA ASP A 61 -13.82 9.50 -6.74
C ASP A 61 -14.64 9.04 -5.51
N PHE A 62 -14.54 9.78 -4.41
CA PHE A 62 -15.36 9.59 -3.21
C PHE A 62 -16.77 10.11 -3.45
N ALA A 63 -17.78 9.40 -2.94
CA ALA A 63 -19.20 9.67 -3.19
C ALA A 63 -19.65 9.52 -4.66
N ALA A 64 -18.84 8.90 -5.51
CA ALA A 64 -19.27 8.56 -6.86
C ALA A 64 -20.46 7.59 -6.79
N PRO A 65 -21.57 7.86 -7.51
CA PRO A 65 -22.72 6.96 -7.49
C PRO A 65 -22.31 5.59 -8.01
N ALA A 66 -22.69 4.53 -7.29
CA ALA A 66 -22.54 3.17 -7.80
C ALA A 66 -23.27 3.10 -9.15
N THR A 67 -22.64 2.50 -10.17
CA THR A 67 -23.37 2.07 -11.37
C THR A 67 -24.39 1.01 -10.94
N SER A 68 -25.60 1.43 -10.58
CA SER A 68 -26.75 0.55 -10.59
C SER A 68 -26.97 0.16 -12.05
N ASN A 69 -26.85 -1.12 -12.35
CA ASN A 69 -27.26 -1.69 -13.65
C ASN A 69 -28.78 -1.67 -13.85
N ASP A 70 -29.54 -1.06 -12.93
CA ASP A 70 -30.97 -0.82 -13.03
C ASP A 70 -31.22 0.68 -13.25
N ASP A 71 -31.35 1.07 -14.52
CA ASP A 71 -32.46 1.89 -15.04
C ASP A 71 -32.08 2.46 -16.40
N VAL A 72 -32.57 1.80 -17.46
CA VAL A 72 -32.60 2.36 -18.81
C VAL A 72 -33.67 3.44 -18.86
N ALA A 73 -33.37 4.63 -18.31
CA ALA A 73 -34.24 5.78 -18.44
C ALA A 73 -34.11 6.36 -19.86
N MET A 74 -35.04 5.97 -20.73
CA MET A 74 -35.26 6.60 -22.04
C MET A 74 -35.74 8.05 -21.85
N GLY A 75 -34.84 9.01 -22.02
CA GLY A 75 -35.15 10.43 -21.96
C GLY A 75 -34.26 11.23 -22.90
N GLY A 76 -34.65 11.29 -24.17
CA GLY A 76 -34.02 12.19 -25.14
C GLY A 76 -34.32 13.66 -24.79
N THR A 77 -33.29 14.47 -24.66
CA THR A 77 -33.09 15.79 -25.31
C THR A 77 -31.89 16.51 -24.70
N ALA A 78 -31.16 17.18 -25.58
CA ALA A 78 -29.92 17.93 -25.39
C ALA A 78 -29.74 18.61 -24.02
N SER A 79 -28.63 18.28 -23.35
CA SER A 79 -27.88 19.16 -22.46
C SER A 79 -26.50 18.53 -22.23
N GLU A 80 -25.44 19.19 -22.71
CA GLU A 80 -24.07 18.94 -22.28
C GLU A 80 -24.01 19.02 -20.75
N ARG A 81 -23.97 17.87 -20.07
CA ARG A 81 -23.94 17.78 -18.61
C ARG A 81 -22.84 16.83 -18.18
N GLN A 82 -21.99 17.36 -17.31
CA GLN A 82 -20.97 16.70 -16.50
C GLN A 82 -20.89 15.19 -16.66
N ARG A 83 -19.76 14.70 -17.18
CA ARG A 83 -19.33 13.32 -16.92
C ARG A 83 -19.34 13.14 -15.41
N GLN A 84 -20.37 12.49 -14.87
CA GLN A 84 -20.35 12.01 -13.50
C GLN A 84 -19.14 11.08 -13.44
N ASN A 85 -18.11 11.48 -12.68
CA ASN A 85 -16.95 10.65 -12.43
C ASN A 85 -17.43 9.46 -11.59
N THR A 86 -17.89 8.41 -12.26
CA THR A 86 -18.23 7.16 -11.60
C THR A 86 -16.93 6.42 -11.30
N TYR A 87 -16.63 6.23 -10.02
CA TYR A 87 -15.49 5.43 -9.61
C TYR A 87 -15.78 3.96 -9.92
N ASP A 88 -14.90 3.37 -10.73
CA ASP A 88 -14.97 1.98 -11.11
C ASP A 88 -13.71 1.25 -10.61
N ALA A 89 -13.89 0.38 -9.62
CA ALA A 89 -12.82 -0.41 -9.02
C ALA A 89 -12.11 -1.32 -10.05
N SER A 90 -12.77 -1.70 -11.14
CA SER A 90 -12.20 -2.58 -12.17
C SER A 90 -11.19 -1.85 -13.08
N ASN A 91 -11.37 -0.55 -13.26
CA ASN A 91 -10.48 0.31 -14.06
C ASN A 91 -9.36 0.95 -13.24
N GLN A 92 -9.29 0.67 -11.92
CA GLN A 92 -8.25 1.21 -11.08
C GLN A 92 -6.89 0.53 -11.35
N SER A 93 -5.84 1.34 -11.48
CA SER A 93 -4.47 0.84 -11.49
C SER A 93 -4.01 0.53 -10.07
N TRP A 94 -3.48 -0.68 -9.88
CA TRP A 94 -3.01 -1.16 -8.58
C TRP A 94 -1.49 -1.30 -8.56
N ARG A 95 -0.89 -1.14 -7.38
CA ARG A 95 0.50 -1.49 -7.11
C ARG A 95 0.55 -2.44 -5.95
N ILE A 96 1.04 -3.65 -6.19
CA ILE A 96 1.33 -4.61 -5.13
C ILE A 96 2.62 -4.20 -4.46
N GLU A 97 2.58 -4.05 -3.14
CA GLU A 97 3.76 -3.80 -2.32
C GLU A 97 3.97 -4.98 -1.36
N PHE A 98 5.16 -5.54 -1.42
CA PHE A 98 5.67 -6.49 -0.43
C PHE A 98 6.69 -5.77 0.46
N ARG A 99 6.56 -5.95 1.77
CA ARG A 99 7.47 -5.38 2.78
C ARG A 99 7.88 -6.50 3.73
N ASP A 100 9.17 -6.80 3.77
CA ASP A 100 9.75 -7.79 4.70
C ASP A 100 9.82 -7.22 6.13
N ILE A 101 10.11 -8.09 7.10
CA ILE A 101 10.43 -7.68 8.46
C ILE A 101 11.68 -6.78 8.45
N PRO A 102 11.71 -5.71 9.26
CA PRO A 102 12.93 -4.93 9.40
C PRO A 102 14.12 -5.76 9.87
N ASP A 103 15.30 -5.36 9.39
CA ASP A 103 16.57 -6.02 9.69
C ASP A 103 16.83 -6.05 11.20
N ALA A 104 17.31 -7.19 11.71
CA ALA A 104 17.49 -7.46 13.13
C ALA A 104 18.71 -6.73 13.77
N GLY A 105 19.20 -5.65 13.17
CA GLY A 105 20.42 -4.97 13.60
C GLY A 105 20.24 -4.31 14.97
N THR A 106 20.87 -4.86 16.00
CA THR A 106 21.00 -4.20 17.31
C THR A 106 21.74 -2.88 17.14
N GLY A 107 21.03 -1.76 17.25
CA GLY A 107 21.62 -0.42 17.25
C GLY A 107 21.61 0.33 15.90
N SER A 108 20.84 -0.11 14.90
CA SER A 108 20.66 0.72 13.70
C SER A 108 19.89 2.00 14.05
N ALA A 109 20.46 3.16 13.74
CA ALA A 109 19.83 4.46 14.00
C ALA A 109 18.62 4.74 13.08
N VAL A 110 18.41 3.88 12.08
CA VAL A 110 17.33 3.95 11.09
C VAL A 110 16.78 2.54 10.85
N THR A 111 15.47 2.43 10.62
CA THR A 111 14.82 1.16 10.25
C THR A 111 15.08 0.84 8.77
N SER A 112 15.72 -0.29 8.49
CA SER A 112 15.92 -0.84 7.14
C SER A 112 15.06 -2.09 6.93
N ARG A 113 14.51 -2.26 5.72
CA ARG A 113 13.82 -3.48 5.30
C ARG A 113 13.82 -3.64 3.79
N LEU A 114 13.69 -4.88 3.33
CA LEU A 114 13.44 -5.17 1.92
C LEU A 114 12.01 -4.76 1.54
N MET A 115 11.88 -4.03 0.44
CA MET A 115 10.61 -3.65 -0.16
C MET A 115 10.62 -4.01 -1.64
N SER A 116 9.55 -4.65 -2.11
CA SER A 116 9.34 -4.94 -3.53
C SER A 116 8.00 -4.37 -3.97
N THR A 117 7.95 -3.79 -5.17
CA THR A 117 6.71 -3.24 -5.72
C THR A 117 6.51 -3.71 -7.15
N SER A 118 5.29 -4.13 -7.47
CA SER A 118 4.88 -4.50 -8.84
C SER A 118 3.61 -3.75 -9.22
N LYS A 119 3.53 -3.28 -10.48
CA LYS A 119 2.37 -2.55 -10.99
C LYS A 119 1.42 -3.50 -11.71
N ILE A 120 0.14 -3.38 -11.42
CA ILE A 120 -0.97 -4.05 -12.11
C ILE A 120 -1.78 -2.95 -12.81
N PRO A 121 -1.75 -2.90 -14.15
CA PRO A 121 -2.26 -1.74 -14.88
C PRO A 121 -3.79 -1.59 -14.83
N TYR A 122 -4.55 -2.68 -14.80
CA TYR A 122 -6.02 -2.68 -14.71
C TYR A 122 -6.54 -4.05 -14.26
N GLY A 123 -7.80 -4.11 -13.84
CA GLY A 123 -8.54 -5.34 -13.56
C GLY A 123 -8.94 -5.51 -12.09
N GLU A 124 -9.89 -6.41 -11.86
CA GLU A 124 -10.29 -6.81 -10.52
C GLU A 124 -9.15 -7.59 -9.84
N LEU A 125 -8.72 -7.08 -8.69
CA LEU A 125 -7.59 -7.65 -7.97
C LEU A 125 -7.93 -8.97 -7.27
N THR A 126 -9.17 -9.12 -6.80
CA THR A 126 -9.65 -10.28 -6.03
C THR A 126 -9.41 -11.62 -6.75
N PRO A 127 -9.84 -11.83 -8.01
CA PRO A 127 -9.59 -13.09 -8.71
C PRO A 127 -8.10 -13.36 -8.97
N VAL A 128 -7.30 -12.31 -9.23
CA VAL A 128 -5.86 -12.43 -9.44
C VAL A 128 -5.16 -12.88 -8.16
N MET A 129 -5.49 -12.23 -7.03
CA MET A 129 -4.92 -12.58 -5.72
C MET A 129 -5.38 -13.96 -5.28
N ASP A 130 -6.65 -14.32 -5.50
CA ASP A 130 -7.13 -15.68 -5.23
C ASP A 130 -6.37 -16.73 -6.07
N ALA A 131 -6.16 -16.48 -7.36
CA ALA A 131 -5.38 -17.37 -8.22
C ALA A 131 -3.94 -17.56 -7.71
N TRP A 132 -3.35 -16.54 -7.07
CA TRP A 132 -2.03 -16.60 -6.44
C TRP A 132 -2.04 -17.20 -5.03
N GLY A 133 -3.21 -17.61 -4.50
CA GLY A 133 -3.35 -18.20 -3.17
C GLY A 133 -3.41 -17.16 -2.05
N TYR A 134 -4.01 -16.00 -2.32
CA TYR A 134 -4.21 -14.93 -1.36
C TYR A 134 -5.69 -14.62 -1.17
N ASP A 135 -6.13 -14.58 0.08
CA ASP A 135 -7.47 -14.20 0.50
C ASP A 135 -7.50 -12.73 0.92
N TYR A 136 -8.58 -12.05 0.58
CA TYR A 136 -8.84 -10.70 1.09
C TYR A 136 -9.07 -10.71 2.62
N VAL A 137 -8.57 -9.66 3.30
CA VAL A 137 -8.67 -9.51 4.75
C VAL A 137 -9.40 -8.23 5.12
N SER A 138 -8.90 -7.11 4.64
CA SER A 138 -9.40 -5.80 5.02
C SER A 138 -8.93 -4.73 4.04
N GLU A 139 -9.54 -3.56 4.15
CA GLU A 139 -9.18 -2.39 3.39
C GLU A 139 -9.27 -1.11 4.22
N TYR A 140 -8.47 -0.14 3.82
CA TYR A 140 -8.44 1.19 4.43
C TYR A 140 -8.03 2.22 3.38
N VAL A 141 -8.28 3.48 3.69
CA VAL A 141 -7.82 4.61 2.89
C VAL A 141 -6.76 5.37 3.67
N LEU A 142 -5.70 5.77 2.98
CA LEU A 142 -4.67 6.65 3.49
C LEU A 142 -4.91 8.04 2.91
N GLU A 143 -5.07 9.02 3.79
CA GLU A 143 -5.19 10.43 3.43
C GLU A 143 -3.98 11.18 3.97
N GLY A 144 -3.33 11.99 3.14
CA GLY A 144 -2.16 12.72 3.59
C GLY A 144 -1.50 13.59 2.53
N ASP A 145 -0.30 14.05 2.85
CA ASP A 145 0.52 14.90 2.01
C ASP A 145 1.93 14.30 1.87
N ILE A 146 2.46 14.35 0.66
CA ILE A 146 3.84 13.94 0.35
C ILE A 146 4.69 15.19 0.10
N PHE A 147 5.89 15.20 0.70
CA PHE A 147 6.96 16.14 0.43
C PHE A 147 8.19 15.38 -0.05
N ILE A 148 8.87 15.91 -1.07
CA ILE A 148 10.07 15.31 -1.64
C ILE A 148 11.24 16.26 -1.39
N LEU A 149 12.23 15.79 -0.62
CA LEU A 149 13.44 16.53 -0.26
C LEU A 149 14.68 15.70 -0.58
N ASP A 150 15.43 16.08 -1.61
CA ASP A 150 16.73 15.47 -1.95
C ASP A 150 16.70 13.94 -2.04
N GLY A 151 15.62 13.40 -2.63
CA GLY A 151 15.37 11.95 -2.76
C GLY A 151 14.76 11.29 -1.52
N THR A 152 14.53 12.03 -0.44
CA THR A 152 13.76 11.59 0.73
C THR A 152 12.29 11.89 0.52
N VAL A 153 11.46 10.86 0.72
CA VAL A 153 10.00 10.99 0.72
C VAL A 153 9.55 11.16 2.16
N ILE A 154 8.95 12.30 2.45
CA ILE A 154 8.32 12.62 3.73
C ILE A 154 6.81 12.56 3.52
N GLN A 155 6.14 11.68 4.24
CA GLN A 155 4.72 11.43 4.13
C GLN A 155 4.05 11.75 5.46
N LEU A 156 3.19 12.76 5.48
CA LEU A 156 2.32 13.08 6.61
C LEU A 156 0.93 12.54 6.31
N HIS A 157 0.49 11.52 7.03
CA HIS A 157 -0.75 10.82 6.68
C HIS A 157 -1.53 10.34 7.89
N ARG A 158 -2.82 10.11 7.68
CA ARG A 158 -3.71 9.42 8.61
C ARG A 158 -4.38 8.25 7.89
N VAL A 159 -4.75 7.24 8.67
CA VAL A 159 -5.49 6.08 8.18
C VAL A 159 -6.97 6.31 8.44
N LEU A 160 -7.78 6.11 7.41
CA LEU A 160 -9.23 6.19 7.43
C LEU A 160 -9.81 4.79 7.21
N ASN A 161 -10.74 4.41 8.07
CA ASN A 161 -11.53 3.21 7.95
C ASN A 161 -12.86 3.51 7.26
N PHE A 162 -13.35 2.51 6.55
CA PHE A 162 -14.70 2.52 6.01
C PHE A 162 -15.73 2.44 7.16
N PRO A 163 -16.88 3.11 7.02
CA PRO A 163 -17.92 3.11 8.03
C PRO A 163 -18.41 1.69 8.33
N ALA A 164 -18.68 1.40 9.61
CA ALA A 164 -18.95 0.03 10.10
C ALA A 164 -20.17 -0.65 9.46
N HIS A 165 -21.13 0.12 8.96
CA HIS A 165 -22.34 -0.40 8.32
C HIS A 165 -22.10 -0.97 6.92
N GLU A 166 -20.95 -0.67 6.32
CA GLU A 166 -20.70 -0.99 4.93
C GLU A 166 -19.75 -2.17 4.76
N GLN A 167 -18.97 -2.59 5.79
CA GLN A 167 -17.86 -3.54 5.61
C GLN A 167 -18.29 -4.92 5.04
N PRO A 168 -18.01 -5.22 3.76
CA PRO A 168 -18.12 -6.57 3.24
C PRO A 168 -17.05 -7.46 3.89
N SER A 169 -17.49 -8.53 4.54
CA SER A 169 -16.58 -9.42 5.28
C SER A 169 -15.57 -10.19 4.41
N ARG A 170 -15.72 -10.18 3.07
CA ARG A 170 -14.93 -11.04 2.16
C ARG A 170 -14.57 -10.47 0.79
N THR A 171 -15.05 -9.29 0.42
CA THR A 171 -14.79 -8.69 -0.90
C THR A 171 -14.42 -7.22 -0.75
N PRO A 172 -13.49 -6.66 -1.50
CA PRO A 172 -13.25 -5.22 -1.51
C PRO A 172 -14.51 -4.44 -1.92
N PHE A 173 -14.65 -3.21 -1.43
CA PHE A 173 -15.69 -2.28 -1.88
C PHE A 173 -15.63 -2.00 -3.39
N SER A 174 -16.79 -2.03 -4.06
CA SER A 174 -16.89 -1.63 -5.46
C SER A 174 -16.86 -0.12 -5.64
N HIS A 175 -17.33 0.62 -4.64
CA HIS A 175 -17.45 2.07 -4.65
C HIS A 175 -16.84 2.70 -3.38
N LEU A 176 -16.47 3.97 -3.45
CA LEU A 176 -15.93 4.70 -2.32
C LEU A 176 -17.02 5.54 -1.66
N PRO A 177 -17.24 5.39 -0.34
CA PRO A 177 -18.15 6.26 0.37
C PRO A 177 -17.64 7.71 0.32
N PRO A 178 -18.50 8.70 0.64
CA PRO A 178 -18.05 10.08 0.80
C PRO A 178 -16.88 10.17 1.79
N LEU A 179 -15.88 10.99 1.48
CA LEU A 179 -14.70 11.14 2.33
C LEU A 179 -15.07 11.60 3.76
N GLU A 180 -16.12 12.42 3.89
CA GLU A 180 -16.65 12.90 5.18
C GLU A 180 -17.30 11.79 6.03
N ALA A 181 -17.75 10.71 5.40
CA ALA A 181 -18.33 9.55 6.09
C ALA A 181 -17.25 8.57 6.58
N MET A 182 -15.99 8.75 6.19
CA MET A 182 -14.88 7.91 6.61
C MET A 182 -14.49 8.19 8.07
N VAL A 183 -14.09 7.14 8.79
CA VAL A 183 -13.77 7.24 10.22
C VAL A 183 -12.25 7.16 10.41
N PRO A 184 -11.60 8.15 11.04
CA PRO A 184 -10.19 8.05 11.39
C PRO A 184 -9.89 6.83 12.26
N LEU A 185 -8.81 6.10 11.95
CA LEU A 185 -8.35 4.98 12.76
C LEU A 185 -7.96 5.44 14.17
N ASP A 186 -7.34 6.61 14.27
CA ASP A 186 -7.03 7.28 15.53
C ASP A 186 -8.07 8.38 15.80
N PRO A 187 -8.96 8.20 16.81
CA PRO A 187 -9.96 9.19 17.18
C PRO A 187 -9.39 10.53 17.63
N SER A 188 -8.10 10.59 17.99
CA SER A 188 -7.43 11.84 18.37
C SER A 188 -7.26 12.81 17.19
N GLY A 189 -7.39 12.32 15.96
CA GLY A 189 -7.12 13.10 14.74
C GLY A 189 -5.63 13.29 14.46
N GLY A 190 -4.76 12.53 15.13
CA GLY A 190 -3.32 12.55 14.92
C GLY A 190 -2.91 12.15 13.50
N TYR A 191 -1.74 12.64 13.09
CA TYR A 191 -1.10 12.29 11.83
C TYR A 191 0.20 11.54 12.10
N ILE A 192 0.51 10.59 11.22
CA ILE A 192 1.75 9.85 11.18
C ILE A 192 2.70 10.55 10.20
N LEU A 193 3.85 10.98 10.71
CA LEU A 193 4.94 11.51 9.89
C LEU A 193 5.96 10.39 9.63
N GLN A 194 6.12 9.99 8.37
CA GLN A 194 7.10 9.00 7.95
C GLN A 194 8.11 9.62 6.98
N ALA A 195 9.40 9.53 7.30
CA ALA A 195 10.47 9.85 6.35
C ALA A 195 11.14 8.55 5.87
N SER A 196 11.32 8.41 4.56
CA SER A 196 11.92 7.22 3.97
C SER A 196 12.69 7.51 2.70
N ILE A 197 13.70 6.67 2.43
CA ILE A 197 14.48 6.67 1.20
C ILE A 197 14.42 5.25 0.63
N THR A 198 14.08 5.13 -0.65
CA THR A 198 14.14 3.84 -1.35
C THR A 198 15.49 3.72 -2.03
N VAL A 199 16.28 2.72 -1.60
CA VAL A 199 17.58 2.39 -2.20
C VAL A 199 17.37 1.26 -3.21
N GLN A 200 17.88 1.42 -4.43
CA GLN A 200 17.68 0.45 -5.51
C GLN A 200 18.56 -0.81 -5.39
N ASP A 201 19.77 -0.66 -4.85
CA ASP A 201 20.74 -1.73 -4.71
C ASP A 201 21.17 -1.84 -3.25
N SER A 202 20.72 -2.91 -2.57
CA SER A 202 21.08 -3.16 -1.18
C SER A 202 22.48 -3.78 -1.03
N GLY A 203 23.05 -4.28 -2.13
CA GLY A 203 24.41 -4.82 -2.19
C GLY A 203 25.50 -3.75 -2.13
N ASN A 204 25.16 -2.47 -2.31
CA ASN A 204 26.09 -1.35 -2.21
C ASN A 204 26.04 -0.70 -0.81
N PRO A 205 27.00 -1.00 0.08
CA PRO A 205 27.00 -0.48 1.46
C PRO A 205 27.16 1.05 1.53
N ASP A 206 27.81 1.67 0.53
CA ASP A 206 28.03 3.12 0.51
C ASP A 206 26.71 3.87 0.27
N LEU A 207 25.85 3.35 -0.61
CA LEU A 207 24.51 3.90 -0.85
C LEU A 207 23.64 3.79 0.40
N MET A 208 23.67 2.64 1.08
CA MET A 208 22.94 2.43 2.33
C MET A 208 23.40 3.37 3.44
N LYS A 209 24.73 3.57 3.58
CA LYS A 209 25.30 4.50 4.56
C LYS A 209 24.94 5.95 4.24
N ALA A 210 25.03 6.36 2.98
CA ALA A 210 24.65 7.70 2.54
C ALA A 210 23.16 7.99 2.78
N ALA A 211 22.28 7.05 2.45
CA ALA A 211 20.84 7.16 2.73
C ALA A 211 20.56 7.27 4.24
N SER A 212 21.23 6.46 5.06
CA SER A 212 21.10 6.51 6.51
C SER A 212 21.56 7.86 7.08
N GLN A 213 22.68 8.41 6.60
CA GLN A 213 23.17 9.73 7.00
C GLN A 213 22.20 10.85 6.63
N ARG A 214 21.57 10.79 5.46
CA ARG A 214 20.55 11.77 5.04
C ARG A 214 19.33 11.76 5.95
N LEU A 215 18.83 10.58 6.31
CA LEU A 215 17.70 10.46 7.24
C LEU A 215 18.05 10.96 8.65
N LEU A 216 19.28 10.73 9.12
CA LEU A 216 19.75 11.28 10.39
C LEU A 216 19.91 12.80 10.34
N GLY A 217 20.41 13.35 9.23
CA GLY A 217 20.46 14.80 9.02
C GLY A 217 19.06 15.43 9.04
N LEU A 218 18.10 14.79 8.36
CA LEU A 218 16.71 15.24 8.38
C LEU A 218 16.10 15.17 9.78
N LYS A 219 16.39 14.11 10.54
CA LYS A 219 15.96 13.97 11.94
C LYS A 219 16.47 15.12 12.81
N GLU A 220 17.75 15.50 12.70
CA GLU A 220 18.26 16.65 13.47
C GLU A 220 17.67 17.98 12.98
N HIS A 221 17.44 18.13 11.68
CA HIS A 221 16.80 19.32 11.13
C HIS A 221 15.35 19.51 11.63
N LEU A 222 14.59 18.42 11.78
CA LEU A 222 13.20 18.44 12.23
C LEU A 222 13.03 18.39 13.74
N LYS A 223 14.11 18.24 14.52
CA LYS A 223 14.09 18.02 15.97
C LYS A 223 13.33 19.09 16.77
N SER A 224 13.29 20.33 16.28
CA SER A 224 12.55 21.43 16.91
C SER A 224 11.04 21.32 16.72
N ALA A 225 10.57 20.64 15.68
CA ALA A 225 9.17 20.50 15.34
C ALA A 225 8.62 19.10 15.70
N VAL A 226 9.35 18.04 15.33
CA VAL A 226 8.94 16.65 15.53
C VAL A 226 10.15 15.78 15.88
N LYS A 227 9.97 14.89 16.87
CA LYS A 227 10.97 13.89 17.22
C LYS A 227 10.80 12.64 16.35
N LEU A 228 11.72 12.40 15.42
CA LEU A 228 11.73 11.18 14.60
C LEU A 228 12.49 10.05 15.30
N GLU A 229 11.88 8.88 15.36
CA GLU A 229 12.44 7.67 15.96
C GLU A 229 12.38 6.49 14.99
N PRO A 230 13.33 5.54 15.06
CA PRO A 230 13.21 4.30 14.31
C PRO A 230 11.96 3.55 14.78
N ALA A 231 11.20 3.02 13.82
CA ALA A 231 9.99 2.28 14.12
C ALA A 231 10.32 0.93 14.78
N ASP A 232 9.47 0.52 15.72
CA ASP A 232 9.58 -0.78 16.36
C ASP A 232 9.47 -1.91 15.34
N ARG A 233 10.37 -2.88 15.44
CA ARG A 233 10.52 -3.97 14.48
C ARG A 233 9.30 -4.87 14.47
N LEU A 234 8.76 -5.20 15.64
CA LEU A 234 7.62 -6.13 15.77
C LEU A 234 6.32 -5.48 15.32
N SER A 235 6.21 -4.16 15.49
CA SER A 235 5.09 -3.36 14.98
C SER A 235 5.06 -3.29 13.45
N LEU A 236 6.19 -3.52 12.77
CA LEU A 236 6.30 -3.56 11.31
C LEU A 236 6.36 -4.99 10.73
N ASP A 237 6.17 -6.01 11.56
CA ASP A 237 6.17 -7.41 11.12
C ASP A 237 4.87 -7.73 10.37
N THR A 238 5.00 -7.99 9.07
CA THR A 238 3.90 -8.30 8.16
C THR A 238 3.62 -9.80 8.07
N ARG A 239 4.22 -10.63 8.95
CA ARG A 239 3.94 -12.07 8.95
C ARG A 239 2.56 -12.39 9.50
N VAL A 240 1.95 -13.43 8.95
CA VAL A 240 0.71 -14.02 9.48
C VAL A 240 1.00 -14.54 10.88
N LYS A 241 0.24 -14.04 11.86
CA LYS A 241 0.28 -14.48 13.26
C LYS A 241 -0.70 -15.63 13.48
#